data_AF-A0A3D9BBD8-F1
#
_entry.id   AF-A0A3D9BBD8-F1
#
_cell.length_a   1.000
_cell.length_b   1.000
_cell.length_c   1.000
_cell.angle_alpha   90.00
_cell.angle_beta   90.00
_cell.angle_gamma   90.00
#
_symmetry.space_group_name_H-M   'P 1'
#
loop_
_entity.id
_entity.type
_entity.pdbx_description
1 polymer ?
#
loop_
_entity_poly.entity_id
_entity_poly.type
_entity_poly.pdbx_seq_one_letter_code
_entity_poly.pdbx_strand_id
1 'polypeptide(L)'
;NFGAINWGTNAKFVKVEMDPAGGSNYTNVGVNQLMSVPYAQVSKTVVTGAGQGITLTSPNGTTYILGVDNSGNLNLPVASGSSNTTFPANLYMFGTYNNFNASSAELLRNSSSNQKTGYKYFPANTQIKFIAGQNSSAQVYGSDNQNNLIANGSSFNITSNGFYRIGLSNYGMYSIVSTENINPSTSNLSSSIIVSNTTYNVATNKFTITFSGVTSSNFSGFVITLNNGEQLGDNLSDGSFDVNGSSITIPNLTLTPKNFKMEFSINFDATGTYTITQI
;
A
#
# COMPACT_ATOMS: atom_id res chain seq x y z
N ASN A 1 27.62 -9.34 -52.45
CA ASN A 1 27.25 -8.48 -51.31
C ASN A 1 26.95 -9.39 -50.12
N PHE A 2 27.82 -9.42 -49.11
CA PHE A 2 27.67 -10.28 -47.93
C PHE A 2 26.52 -9.85 -46.98
N GLY A 3 26.04 -8.61 -47.11
CA GLY A 3 25.00 -8.04 -46.25
C GLY A 3 23.58 -8.60 -46.49
N ALA A 4 23.33 -9.25 -47.63
CA ALA A 4 22.04 -9.85 -47.94
C ALA A 4 21.88 -11.29 -47.39
N ILE A 5 22.94 -11.86 -46.82
CA ILE A 5 22.91 -13.24 -46.30
C ILE A 5 22.21 -13.22 -44.93
N ASN A 6 21.10 -13.96 -44.82
CA ASN A 6 20.44 -14.14 -43.53
C ASN A 6 21.25 -15.11 -42.65
N TRP A 7 22.13 -14.55 -41.83
CA TRP A 7 22.95 -15.32 -40.90
C TRP A 7 22.16 -15.97 -39.76
N GLY A 8 20.89 -15.61 -39.54
CA GLY A 8 20.14 -16.00 -38.35
C GLY A 8 19.35 -17.32 -38.42
N THR A 9 19.03 -17.84 -39.61
CA THR A 9 17.94 -18.83 -39.75
C THR A 9 18.35 -20.24 -40.18
N ASN A 10 19.63 -20.48 -40.49
CA ASN A 10 20.10 -21.78 -41.03
C ASN A 10 21.33 -22.32 -40.29
N ALA A 11 21.59 -23.64 -40.41
CA ALA A 11 22.79 -24.29 -39.89
C ALA A 11 24.07 -23.61 -40.39
N LYS A 12 25.08 -23.54 -39.52
CA LYS A 12 26.38 -22.93 -39.79
C LYS A 12 27.46 -23.99 -39.68
N PHE A 13 28.47 -23.93 -40.52
CA PHE A 13 29.53 -24.92 -40.58
C PHE A 13 30.88 -24.22 -40.55
N VAL A 14 31.85 -24.83 -39.86
CA VAL A 14 33.26 -24.47 -39.96
C VAL A 14 33.93 -25.48 -40.88
N LYS A 15 34.50 -24.95 -41.96
CA LYS A 15 35.37 -25.68 -42.87
C LYS A 15 36.81 -25.32 -42.53
N VAL A 16 37.64 -26.33 -42.32
CA VAL A 16 39.07 -26.16 -42.10
C VAL A 16 39.81 -26.73 -43.29
N GLU A 17 40.67 -25.93 -43.88
CA GLU A 17 41.52 -26.34 -44.98
C GLU A 17 42.97 -26.03 -44.63
N MET A 18 43.87 -26.92 -45.01
CA MET A 18 45.30 -26.82 -44.68
C MET A 18 46.11 -26.83 -45.96
N ASP A 19 47.13 -25.97 -46.01
CA ASP A 19 48.21 -26.04 -46.99
C ASP A 19 49.50 -26.42 -46.24
N PRO A 20 49.92 -27.69 -46.26
CA PRO A 20 51.13 -28.14 -45.58
C PRO A 20 52.42 -27.57 -46.18
N ALA A 21 52.39 -27.06 -47.41
CA ALA A 21 53.54 -26.52 -48.13
C ALA A 21 53.63 -24.97 -48.04
N GLY A 22 52.63 -24.31 -47.46
CA GLY A 22 52.60 -22.85 -47.27
C GLY A 22 52.36 -22.03 -48.54
N GLY A 23 51.78 -22.64 -49.57
CA GLY A 23 51.40 -21.99 -50.83
C GLY A 23 49.97 -21.45 -50.83
N SER A 24 49.21 -21.74 -51.89
CA SER A 24 47.82 -21.29 -52.07
C SER A 24 46.84 -22.42 -52.34
N ASN A 25 47.28 -23.68 -52.23
CA ASN A 25 46.48 -24.85 -52.54
C ASN A 25 46.05 -25.53 -51.24
N TYR A 26 44.82 -25.26 -50.84
CA TYR A 26 44.26 -25.76 -49.60
C TYR A 26 43.56 -27.11 -49.81
N THR A 27 43.90 -28.10 -48.99
CA THR A 27 43.16 -29.37 -48.94
C THR A 27 42.14 -29.32 -47.80
N ASN A 28 40.91 -29.75 -48.06
CA ASN A 28 39.88 -29.82 -47.02
C ASN A 28 40.25 -30.90 -45.99
N VAL A 29 40.41 -30.49 -44.73
CA VAL A 29 40.78 -31.37 -43.62
C VAL A 29 39.57 -31.71 -42.75
N GLY A 30 38.48 -30.95 -42.85
CA GLY A 30 37.24 -31.26 -42.16
C GLY A 30 36.16 -30.19 -42.30
N VAL A 31 34.90 -30.64 -42.23
CA VAL A 31 33.71 -29.77 -42.15
C VAL A 31 32.88 -30.23 -40.98
N ASN A 32 32.68 -29.35 -40.00
CA ASN A 32 31.86 -29.63 -38.83
C ASN A 32 30.75 -28.60 -38.70
N GLN A 33 29.53 -29.04 -38.36
CA GLN A 33 28.45 -28.12 -38.04
C GLN A 33 28.75 -27.44 -36.70
N LEU A 34 28.59 -26.12 -36.65
CA LEU A 34 28.59 -25.37 -35.39
C LEU A 34 27.31 -25.74 -34.63
N MET A 35 27.48 -26.45 -33.52
CA MET A 35 26.41 -26.75 -32.59
C MET A 35 26.12 -25.53 -31.72
N SER A 36 24.85 -25.32 -31.38
CA SER A 36 24.45 -24.24 -30.46
C SER A 36 25.13 -24.45 -29.11
N VAL A 37 25.74 -23.40 -28.57
CA VAL A 37 26.25 -23.40 -27.20
C VAL A 37 25.09 -23.02 -26.29
N PRO A 38 24.65 -23.88 -25.34
CA PRO A 38 23.49 -23.60 -24.50
C PRO A 38 23.56 -22.24 -23.78
N TYR A 39 24.76 -21.81 -23.41
CA TYR A 39 24.99 -20.52 -22.76
C TYR A 39 24.66 -19.30 -23.65
N ALA A 40 24.75 -19.44 -24.99
CA ALA A 40 24.45 -18.38 -25.94
C ALA A 40 22.94 -18.20 -26.23
N GLN A 41 22.09 -19.16 -25.83
CA GLN A 41 20.63 -19.00 -25.95
C GLN A 41 20.08 -18.03 -24.89
N VAL A 42 20.66 -18.04 -23.69
CA VAL A 42 20.23 -17.18 -22.58
C VAL A 42 20.54 -15.70 -22.89
N SER A 43 21.67 -15.40 -23.52
CA SER A 43 22.02 -14.01 -23.85
C SER A 43 21.03 -13.34 -24.84
N LYS A 44 20.35 -14.12 -25.69
CA LYS A 44 19.32 -13.61 -26.61
C LYS A 44 18.02 -13.22 -25.89
N THR A 45 17.72 -13.81 -24.74
CA THR A 45 16.47 -13.58 -24.00
C THR A 45 16.63 -12.61 -22.82
N VAL A 46 17.86 -12.30 -22.43
CA VAL A 46 18.15 -11.53 -21.21
C VAL A 46 17.94 -10.03 -21.37
N VAL A 47 18.15 -9.45 -22.57
CA VAL A 47 17.86 -8.03 -22.89
C VAL A 47 17.38 -7.94 -24.34
N THR A 48 16.11 -7.56 -24.55
CA THR A 48 15.48 -7.58 -25.89
C THR A 48 15.46 -6.22 -26.60
N GLY A 49 16.04 -5.17 -26.00
CA GLY A 49 16.09 -3.82 -26.56
C GLY A 49 16.88 -2.82 -25.71
N ALA A 50 17.22 -1.67 -26.27
CA ALA A 50 17.88 -0.59 -25.53
C ALA A 50 16.97 -0.07 -24.40
N GLY A 51 17.49 0.05 -23.18
CA GLY A 51 16.73 0.45 -22.00
C GLY A 51 15.95 -0.68 -21.30
N GLN A 52 15.95 -1.90 -21.84
CA GLN A 52 15.34 -3.07 -21.20
C GLN A 52 16.30 -3.65 -20.14
N GLY A 53 15.80 -3.88 -18.92
CA GLY A 53 16.60 -4.49 -17.85
C GLY A 53 16.69 -6.02 -17.92
N ILE A 54 17.66 -6.60 -17.24
CA ILE A 54 17.82 -8.05 -17.09
C ILE A 54 16.75 -8.58 -16.15
N THR A 55 15.93 -9.50 -16.64
CA THR A 55 14.88 -10.16 -15.86
C THR A 55 15.42 -11.42 -15.20
N LEU A 56 15.49 -11.43 -13.87
CA LEU A 56 15.88 -12.58 -13.05
C LEU A 56 14.65 -13.13 -12.34
N THR A 57 14.42 -14.43 -12.40
CA THR A 57 13.33 -15.08 -11.63
C THR A 57 13.94 -15.95 -10.54
N SER A 58 13.60 -15.69 -9.28
CA SER A 58 14.07 -16.49 -8.15
C SER A 58 13.40 -17.86 -8.11
N PRO A 59 13.94 -18.84 -7.34
CA PRO A 59 13.36 -20.18 -7.22
C PRO A 59 11.89 -20.23 -6.74
N ASN A 60 11.39 -19.16 -6.10
CA ASN A 60 10.00 -19.01 -5.68
C ASN A 60 9.10 -18.31 -6.73
N GLY A 61 9.61 -18.02 -7.92
CA GLY A 61 8.86 -17.41 -9.03
C GLY A 61 8.83 -15.89 -9.05
N THR A 62 9.43 -15.20 -8.07
CA THR A 62 9.48 -13.73 -8.05
C THR A 62 10.41 -13.18 -9.13
N THR A 63 9.95 -12.19 -9.87
CA THR A 63 10.71 -11.54 -10.94
C THR A 63 11.40 -10.25 -10.45
N TYR A 64 12.67 -10.08 -10.81
CA TYR A 64 13.52 -8.94 -10.49
C TYR A 64 14.09 -8.36 -11.80
N ILE A 65 14.06 -7.02 -11.99
CA ILE A 65 14.54 -6.36 -13.21
C ILE A 65 15.76 -5.45 -12.92
N LEU A 66 16.95 -5.85 -13.36
CA LEU A 66 18.17 -5.04 -13.24
C LEU A 66 18.25 -4.06 -14.43
N GLY A 67 18.17 -2.75 -14.19
CA GLY A 67 18.27 -1.72 -15.24
C GLY A 67 19.56 -0.89 -15.14
N VAL A 68 19.94 -0.17 -16.19
CA VAL A 68 20.97 0.89 -16.15
C VAL A 68 20.38 2.13 -16.80
N ASP A 69 20.55 3.30 -16.19
CA ASP A 69 20.05 4.57 -16.73
C ASP A 69 20.99 5.18 -17.78
N ASN A 70 20.54 6.25 -18.44
CA ASN A 70 21.32 6.96 -19.45
C ASN A 70 22.55 7.70 -18.89
N SER A 71 22.70 7.76 -17.57
CA SER A 71 23.86 8.31 -16.87
C SER A 71 24.84 7.20 -16.44
N GLY A 72 24.56 5.94 -16.76
CA GLY A 72 25.39 4.79 -16.42
C GLY A 72 25.16 4.26 -15.00
N ASN A 73 24.14 4.72 -14.28
CA ASN A 73 23.84 4.22 -12.94
C ASN A 73 23.08 2.90 -13.02
N LEU A 74 23.52 1.91 -12.25
CA LEU A 74 22.86 0.61 -12.12
C LEU A 74 21.64 0.72 -11.19
N ASN A 75 20.45 0.42 -11.71
CA ASN A 75 19.21 0.30 -10.96
C ASN A 75 19.00 -1.18 -10.57
N LEU A 76 19.43 -1.54 -9.36
CA LEU A 76 19.20 -2.86 -8.78
C LEU A 76 17.76 -2.95 -8.24
N PRO A 77 17.02 -4.05 -8.46
CA PRO A 77 15.87 -4.42 -7.63
C PRO A 77 16.35 -4.55 -6.20
N VAL A 78 16.11 -3.54 -5.37
CA VAL A 78 16.43 -3.62 -3.95
C VAL A 78 15.37 -4.47 -3.26
N ALA A 79 15.70 -5.72 -2.94
CA ALA A 79 15.20 -6.31 -1.70
C ALA A 79 16.07 -5.73 -0.57
N SER A 80 15.50 -4.77 0.17
CA SER A 80 15.97 -4.19 1.44
C SER A 80 17.48 -3.86 1.57
N GLY A 81 17.77 -2.56 1.56
CA GLY A 81 18.91 -2.02 2.33
C GLY A 81 19.89 -1.14 1.55
N SER A 82 19.47 0.07 1.16
CA SER A 82 20.29 1.29 1.27
C SER A 82 19.47 2.51 0.82
N SER A 83 19.16 3.37 1.80
CA SER A 83 18.78 4.79 1.64
C SER A 83 17.55 5.19 0.79
N ASN A 84 16.48 4.41 0.79
CA ASN A 84 15.09 4.93 0.70
C ASN A 84 14.10 3.79 1.02
N THR A 85 13.75 3.62 2.28
CA THR A 85 12.72 2.66 2.75
C THR A 85 11.31 3.18 2.47
N THR A 86 11.02 3.61 1.25
CA THR A 86 9.62 3.74 0.83
C THR A 86 8.95 2.38 1.03
N PHE A 87 7.96 2.32 1.92
CA PHE A 87 7.09 1.15 2.03
C PHE A 87 6.47 0.87 0.65
N PRO A 88 6.09 -0.39 0.35
CA PRO A 88 5.44 -0.73 -0.91
C PRO A 88 4.24 0.17 -1.19
N ALA A 89 4.02 0.51 -2.46
CA ALA A 89 2.93 1.42 -2.87
C ALA A 89 1.58 1.04 -2.26
N ASN A 90 1.30 -0.26 -2.17
CA ASN A 90 0.19 -0.81 -1.40
C ASN A 90 0.74 -1.55 -0.19
N LEU A 91 0.16 -1.26 0.97
CA LEU A 91 0.45 -1.97 2.20
C LEU A 91 -0.87 -2.36 2.83
N TYR A 92 -1.02 -3.63 3.17
CA TYR A 92 -2.23 -4.19 3.75
C TYR A 92 -1.93 -4.61 5.18
N MET A 93 -2.81 -4.27 6.11
CA MET A 93 -2.74 -4.70 7.50
C MET A 93 -3.44 -6.04 7.65
N PHE A 94 -2.85 -6.92 8.45
CA PHE A 94 -3.43 -8.20 8.88
C PHE A 94 -2.94 -8.50 10.29
N GLY A 95 -3.61 -9.39 11.00
CA GLY A 95 -3.32 -9.60 12.41
C GLY A 95 -4.10 -10.75 13.04
N THR A 96 -4.00 -10.89 14.35
CA THR A 96 -4.77 -11.91 15.08
C THR A 96 -6.28 -11.74 14.90
N TYR A 97 -6.77 -10.52 14.64
CA TYR A 97 -8.18 -10.25 14.38
C TYR A 97 -8.73 -10.88 13.09
N ASN A 98 -7.87 -11.25 12.13
CA ASN A 98 -8.24 -11.98 10.92
C ASN A 98 -7.41 -13.27 10.75
N ASN A 99 -6.85 -13.79 11.85
CA ASN A 99 -6.01 -14.98 11.89
C ASN A 99 -4.78 -14.90 10.97
N PHE A 100 -4.24 -13.70 10.74
CA PHE A 100 -3.18 -13.42 9.76
C PHE A 100 -3.51 -13.94 8.35
N ASN A 101 -4.78 -13.92 7.98
CA ASN A 101 -5.21 -14.28 6.63
C ASN A 101 -4.85 -13.16 5.64
N ALA A 102 -3.91 -13.43 4.74
CA ALA A 102 -3.44 -12.46 3.74
C ALA A 102 -4.54 -12.02 2.78
N SER A 103 -5.47 -12.90 2.42
CA SER A 103 -6.54 -12.61 1.46
C SER A 103 -7.60 -11.64 2.01
N SER A 104 -7.71 -11.52 3.33
CA SER A 104 -8.63 -10.59 4.00
C SER A 104 -7.89 -9.43 4.69
N ALA A 105 -6.63 -9.18 4.32
CA ALA A 105 -5.86 -8.05 4.82
C ALA A 105 -6.47 -6.73 4.32
N GLU A 106 -6.46 -5.69 5.16
CA GLU A 106 -7.11 -4.40 4.90
C GLU A 106 -6.10 -3.39 4.32
N LEU A 107 -6.40 -2.78 3.18
CA LEU A 107 -5.51 -1.82 2.52
C LEU A 107 -5.42 -0.51 3.31
N LEU A 108 -4.22 -0.05 3.66
CA LEU A 108 -4.05 1.28 4.24
C LEU A 108 -4.27 2.36 3.17
N ARG A 109 -5.05 3.39 3.53
CA ARG A 109 -5.29 4.55 2.69
C ARG A 109 -4.06 5.47 2.68
N ASN A 110 -3.77 6.08 1.53
CA ASN A 110 -2.80 7.18 1.47
C ASN A 110 -3.40 8.44 2.11
N SER A 111 -2.77 8.96 3.15
CA SER A 111 -3.13 10.25 3.75
C SER A 111 -2.28 11.41 3.21
N SER A 112 -1.06 11.12 2.77
CA SER A 112 -0.20 12.03 2.02
C SER A 112 0.73 11.24 1.10
N SER A 113 1.64 11.91 0.39
CA SER A 113 2.62 11.26 -0.48
C SER A 113 3.56 10.29 0.27
N ASN A 114 3.78 10.50 1.57
CA ASN A 114 4.67 9.71 2.40
C ASN A 114 3.99 9.13 3.65
N GLN A 115 2.66 9.22 3.74
CA GLN A 115 1.91 8.72 4.89
C GLN A 115 0.75 7.83 4.47
N LYS A 116 0.55 6.78 5.25
CA LYS A 116 -0.61 5.91 5.16
C LYS A 116 -1.35 5.88 6.49
N THR A 117 -2.65 5.63 6.44
CA THR A 117 -3.49 5.55 7.63
C THR A 117 -4.54 4.45 7.48
N GLY A 118 -4.92 3.85 8.59
CA GLY A 118 -6.04 2.90 8.68
C GLY A 118 -6.73 2.98 10.04
N TYR A 119 -7.98 2.55 10.13
CA TYR A 119 -8.80 2.71 11.34
C TYR A 119 -9.53 1.43 11.73
N LYS A 120 -9.39 0.96 12.97
CA LYS A 120 -10.10 -0.24 13.41
C LYS A 120 -10.23 -0.33 14.92
N TYR A 121 -11.34 -0.92 15.38
CA TYR A 121 -11.40 -1.43 16.73
C TYR A 121 -10.51 -2.66 16.91
N PHE A 122 -9.76 -2.69 18.00
CA PHE A 122 -8.99 -3.85 18.43
C PHE A 122 -9.27 -4.18 19.89
N PRO A 123 -9.44 -5.47 20.21
CA PRO A 123 -9.28 -5.93 21.59
C PRO A 123 -7.79 -5.88 22.00
N ALA A 124 -7.55 -5.81 23.30
CA ALA A 124 -6.23 -5.89 23.91
C ALA A 124 -5.52 -7.18 23.48
N ASN A 125 -4.19 -7.10 23.38
CA ASN A 125 -3.30 -8.16 22.90
C ASN A 125 -3.49 -8.52 21.42
N THR A 126 -4.12 -7.65 20.63
CA THR A 126 -4.12 -7.83 19.17
C THR A 126 -2.71 -7.64 18.63
N GLN A 127 -2.26 -8.55 17.78
CA GLN A 127 -1.01 -8.43 17.06
C GLN A 127 -1.30 -8.06 15.61
N ILE A 128 -0.59 -7.06 15.08
CA ILE A 128 -0.71 -6.65 13.69
C ILE A 128 0.64 -6.70 12.99
N LYS A 129 0.59 -7.00 11.70
CA LYS A 129 1.70 -6.94 10.74
C LYS A 129 1.17 -6.35 9.44
N PHE A 130 2.05 -6.27 8.45
CA PHE A 130 1.69 -5.75 7.13
C PHE A 130 2.20 -6.64 6.00
N ILE A 131 1.55 -6.58 4.84
CA ILE A 131 1.96 -7.29 3.62
C ILE A 131 1.89 -6.38 2.40
N ALA A 132 2.76 -6.61 1.41
CA ALA A 132 2.78 -5.86 0.15
C ALA A 132 1.65 -6.21 -0.82
N GLY A 133 0.85 -7.24 -0.53
CA GLY A 133 -0.25 -7.71 -1.37
C GLY A 133 -1.10 -8.76 -0.66
N GLN A 134 -2.37 -8.91 -1.06
CA GLN A 134 -3.33 -9.86 -0.46
C GLN A 134 -3.12 -11.30 -0.96
N ASN A 135 -1.93 -11.84 -0.78
CA ASN A 135 -1.61 -13.22 -1.13
C ASN A 135 -0.58 -13.80 -0.15
N SER A 136 -0.57 -15.12 0.01
CA SER A 136 0.30 -15.82 0.98
C SER A 136 1.80 -15.68 0.68
N SER A 137 2.16 -15.35 -0.56
CA SER A 137 3.56 -15.18 -0.99
C SER A 137 4.06 -13.74 -0.85
N ALA A 138 3.21 -12.81 -0.39
CA ALA A 138 3.57 -11.41 -0.25
C ALA A 138 4.62 -11.21 0.85
N GLN A 139 5.54 -10.26 0.63
CA GLN A 139 6.51 -9.86 1.64
C GLN A 139 5.78 -9.36 2.89
N VAL A 140 6.08 -9.97 4.04
CA VAL A 140 5.57 -9.58 5.34
C VAL A 140 6.48 -8.53 5.97
N TYR A 141 5.88 -7.52 6.59
CA TYR A 141 6.56 -6.48 7.34
C TYR A 141 6.07 -6.46 8.78
N GLY A 142 7.00 -6.18 9.68
CA GLY A 142 6.77 -6.08 11.11
C GLY A 142 7.61 -4.97 11.72
N SER A 143 7.73 -4.98 13.03
CA SER A 143 8.50 -4.01 13.80
C SER A 143 9.92 -4.50 14.06
N ASP A 144 10.86 -3.56 14.12
CA ASP A 144 12.10 -3.72 14.88
C ASP A 144 11.90 -3.28 16.35
N ASN A 145 13.00 -3.11 17.08
CA ASN A 145 12.99 -2.68 18.49
C ASN A 145 12.65 -1.19 18.68
N GLN A 146 12.55 -0.42 17.59
CA GLN A 146 12.26 1.01 17.58
C GLN A 146 10.94 1.33 16.87
N ASN A 147 10.10 0.32 16.61
CA ASN A 147 8.85 0.42 15.85
C ASN A 147 9.02 0.86 14.38
N ASN A 148 10.22 0.72 13.82
CA ASN A 148 10.39 0.90 12.38
C ASN A 148 9.80 -0.31 11.65
N LEU A 149 9.22 -0.04 10.48
CA LEU A 149 8.73 -1.06 9.59
C LEU A 149 9.92 -1.75 8.89
N ILE A 150 10.11 -3.04 9.16
CA ILE A 150 11.14 -3.85 8.54
C ILE A 150 10.57 -5.14 7.95
N ALA A 151 11.20 -5.64 6.87
CA ALA A 151 10.86 -6.93 6.29
C ALA A 151 11.06 -8.04 7.33
N ASN A 152 10.08 -8.93 7.45
CA ASN A 152 10.08 -10.07 8.36
C ASN A 152 10.27 -9.72 9.85
N GLY A 153 9.93 -8.48 10.25
CA GLY A 153 9.99 -8.04 11.64
C GLY A 153 8.98 -8.72 12.57
N SER A 154 9.04 -8.33 13.85
CA SER A 154 8.12 -8.76 14.90
C SER A 154 6.72 -8.16 14.72
N SER A 155 5.71 -8.65 15.45
CA SER A 155 4.38 -8.04 15.40
C SER A 155 4.35 -6.72 16.17
N PHE A 156 3.60 -5.74 15.68
CA PHE A 156 3.18 -4.60 16.49
C PHE A 156 2.05 -5.05 17.42
N ASN A 157 2.11 -4.66 18.69
CA ASN A 157 1.17 -5.12 19.71
C ASN A 157 0.23 -3.99 20.12
N ILE A 158 -1.08 -4.25 20.05
CA ILE A 158 -2.12 -3.42 20.64
C ILE A 158 -2.33 -3.87 22.09
N THR A 159 -2.12 -2.99 23.06
CA THR A 159 -2.09 -3.36 24.48
C THR A 159 -3.41 -3.15 25.21
N SER A 160 -4.35 -2.40 24.65
CA SER A 160 -5.65 -2.13 25.27
C SER A 160 -6.79 -2.19 24.27
N ASN A 161 -8.01 -2.35 24.79
CA ASN A 161 -9.22 -2.27 23.99
C ASN A 161 -9.40 -0.82 23.50
N GLY A 162 -9.70 -0.63 22.22
CA GLY A 162 -9.90 0.70 21.70
C GLY A 162 -10.15 0.74 20.21
N PHE A 163 -10.57 1.91 19.73
CA PHE A 163 -10.63 2.18 18.30
C PHE A 163 -9.34 2.89 17.92
N TYR A 164 -8.51 2.24 17.10
CA TYR A 164 -7.17 2.73 16.80
C TYR A 164 -7.08 3.32 15.41
N ARG A 165 -6.29 4.37 15.30
CA ARG A 165 -5.60 4.75 14.08
C ARG A 165 -4.29 3.99 13.99
N ILE A 166 -4.04 3.40 12.82
CA ILE A 166 -2.76 2.81 12.42
C ILE A 166 -2.13 3.77 11.42
N GLY A 167 -1.20 4.59 11.91
CA GLY A 167 -0.46 5.56 11.11
C GLY A 167 0.85 4.95 10.62
N LEU A 168 1.26 5.31 9.41
CA LEU A 168 2.56 4.95 8.88
C LEU A 168 3.18 6.16 8.21
N SER A 169 4.38 6.52 8.63
CA SER A 169 5.11 7.68 8.12
C SER A 169 6.45 7.25 7.54
N ASN A 170 6.72 7.64 6.30
CA ASN A 170 8.02 7.46 5.67
C ASN A 170 8.87 8.74 5.76
N TYR A 171 10.11 8.58 6.20
CA TYR A 171 11.10 9.65 6.35
C TYR A 171 12.27 9.47 5.35
N GLY A 172 12.03 8.80 4.23
CA GLY A 172 13.08 8.39 3.29
C GLY A 172 13.87 7.21 3.83
N MET A 173 14.71 7.41 4.84
CA MET A 173 15.65 6.37 5.32
C MET A 173 14.99 5.26 6.16
N TYR A 174 13.91 5.57 6.87
CA TYR A 174 13.15 4.64 7.68
C TYR A 174 11.65 4.96 7.57
N SER A 175 10.81 4.00 7.98
CA SER A 175 9.37 4.19 8.11
C SER A 175 8.93 3.77 9.50
N ILE A 176 8.09 4.57 10.15
CA ILE A 176 7.57 4.29 11.49
C ILE A 176 6.09 3.93 11.38
N VAL A 177 5.67 2.93 12.16
CA VAL A 177 4.26 2.64 12.39
C VAL A 177 3.86 3.20 13.76
N SER A 178 2.80 4.00 13.79
CA SER A 178 2.15 4.46 15.02
C SER A 178 0.80 3.77 15.21
N THR A 179 0.50 3.41 16.45
CA THR A 179 -0.81 2.87 16.84
C THR A 179 -1.40 3.77 17.91
N GLU A 180 -2.43 4.54 17.55
CA GLU A 180 -3.00 5.59 18.39
C GLU A 180 -4.45 5.24 18.70
N ASN A 181 -4.80 5.08 19.97
CA ASN A 181 -6.20 4.93 20.36
C ASN A 181 -6.90 6.29 20.17
N ILE A 182 -7.96 6.32 19.39
CA ILE A 182 -8.68 7.54 19.02
C ILE A 182 -10.08 7.56 19.61
N ASN A 183 -10.56 8.77 19.89
CA ASN A 183 -11.93 9.01 20.30
C ASN A 183 -12.50 10.13 19.41
N PRO A 184 -13.25 9.80 18.35
CA PRO A 184 -13.83 10.79 17.45
C PRO A 184 -14.62 11.84 18.23
N SER A 185 -14.53 13.09 17.81
CA SER A 185 -15.22 14.22 18.42
C SER A 185 -15.93 15.05 17.34
N THR A 186 -16.73 16.03 17.73
CA THR A 186 -17.38 16.94 16.79
C THR A 186 -16.65 18.29 16.80
N SER A 187 -16.57 18.95 15.65
CA SER A 187 -16.03 20.30 15.52
C SER A 187 -16.99 21.21 14.74
N ASN A 188 -16.76 22.54 14.81
CA ASN A 188 -17.56 23.58 14.15
C ASN A 188 -18.99 23.75 14.70
N LEU A 189 -19.23 23.39 15.96
CA LEU A 189 -20.52 23.60 16.64
C LEU A 189 -20.51 24.85 17.52
N SER A 190 -21.67 25.49 17.64
CA SER A 190 -21.89 26.55 18.63
C SER A 190 -21.73 26.02 20.05
N SER A 191 -21.11 26.83 20.92
CA SER A 191 -21.00 26.54 22.36
C SER A 191 -22.34 26.48 23.09
N SER A 192 -23.43 26.93 22.45
CA SER A 192 -24.79 26.81 22.98
C SER A 192 -25.40 25.41 22.84
N ILE A 193 -24.80 24.55 22.01
CA ILE A 193 -25.24 23.16 21.81
C ILE A 193 -24.47 22.27 22.78
N ILE A 194 -25.19 21.49 23.58
CA ILE A 194 -24.57 20.52 24.49
C ILE A 194 -24.29 19.24 23.71
N VAL A 195 -23.04 18.79 23.69
CA VAL A 195 -22.60 17.57 23.01
C VAL A 195 -22.16 16.54 24.05
N SER A 196 -22.65 15.30 23.95
CA SER A 196 -22.20 14.22 24.82
C SER A 196 -20.78 13.76 24.45
N ASN A 197 -20.14 13.04 25.38
CA ASN A 197 -18.98 12.24 25.00
C ASN A 197 -19.37 11.20 23.94
N THR A 198 -18.46 10.97 22.99
CA THR A 198 -18.60 9.89 22.03
C THR A 198 -18.42 8.55 22.73
N THR A 199 -19.32 7.61 22.44
CA THR A 199 -19.25 6.23 22.92
C THR A 199 -19.16 5.27 21.73
N TYR A 200 -18.54 4.10 21.90
CA TYR A 200 -18.41 3.09 20.86
C TYR A 200 -18.99 1.75 21.32
N ASN A 201 -19.90 1.19 20.52
CA ASN A 201 -20.48 -0.12 20.74
C ASN A 201 -19.80 -1.16 19.82
N VAL A 202 -19.02 -2.05 20.43
CA VAL A 202 -18.26 -3.10 19.74
C VAL A 202 -19.18 -4.09 19.01
N ALA A 203 -20.35 -4.40 19.57
CA ALA A 203 -21.28 -5.37 18.98
C ALA A 203 -21.90 -4.87 17.67
N THR A 204 -22.12 -3.55 17.56
CA THR A 204 -22.71 -2.94 16.37
C THR A 204 -21.67 -2.25 15.48
N ASN A 205 -20.41 -2.15 15.92
CA ASN A 205 -19.36 -1.35 15.28
C ASN A 205 -19.80 0.10 15.00
N LYS A 206 -20.46 0.73 16.00
CA LYS A 206 -20.98 2.09 15.87
C LYS A 206 -20.55 2.98 17.01
N PHE A 207 -20.22 4.22 16.66
CA PHE A 207 -20.12 5.33 17.58
C PHE A 207 -21.49 5.98 17.79
N THR A 208 -21.66 6.62 18.94
CA THR A 208 -22.87 7.40 19.27
C THR A 208 -22.51 8.71 19.94
N ILE A 209 -23.13 9.80 19.47
CA ILE A 209 -23.03 11.16 20.02
C ILE A 209 -24.45 11.76 20.08
N THR A 210 -24.77 12.48 21.14
CA THR A 210 -26.03 13.23 21.25
C THR A 210 -25.77 14.73 21.29
N PHE A 211 -26.64 15.47 20.61
CA PHE A 211 -26.67 16.93 20.57
C PHE A 211 -27.97 17.40 21.22
N SER A 212 -27.87 18.33 22.16
CA SER A 212 -29.03 18.89 22.87
C SER A 212 -29.13 20.40 22.69
N GLY A 213 -30.35 20.89 22.48
CA GLY A 213 -30.61 22.33 22.33
C GLY A 213 -30.33 22.89 20.93
N VAL A 214 -30.41 22.07 19.89
CA VAL A 214 -30.15 22.47 18.50
C VAL A 214 -31.33 23.29 17.96
N THR A 215 -31.05 24.45 17.36
CA THR A 215 -32.01 25.34 16.69
C THR A 215 -31.48 25.80 15.34
N SER A 216 -32.34 26.38 14.50
CA SER A 216 -31.93 27.01 13.24
C SER A 216 -31.04 28.24 13.42
N SER A 217 -30.97 28.81 14.63
CA SER A 217 -30.18 30.01 14.91
C SER A 217 -28.79 29.71 15.49
N ASN A 218 -28.55 28.50 16.00
CA ASN A 218 -27.28 28.13 16.63
C ASN A 218 -26.53 27.00 15.92
N PHE A 219 -27.08 26.43 14.84
CA PHE A 219 -26.50 25.31 14.12
C PHE A 219 -26.17 25.68 12.67
N SER A 220 -24.89 25.52 12.30
CA SER A 220 -24.37 25.78 10.95
C SER A 220 -23.78 24.52 10.29
N GLY A 221 -23.95 23.36 10.91
CA GLY A 221 -23.30 22.11 10.52
C GLY A 221 -22.08 21.79 11.37
N PHE A 222 -21.58 20.56 11.27
CA PHE A 222 -20.40 20.07 12.00
C PHE A 222 -19.62 19.05 11.18
N VAL A 223 -18.43 18.70 11.62
CA VAL A 223 -17.67 17.55 11.12
C VAL A 223 -17.30 16.64 12.27
N ILE A 224 -17.04 15.36 11.98
CA ILE A 224 -16.40 14.46 12.94
C ILE A 224 -14.89 14.62 12.81
N THR A 225 -14.23 15.00 13.89
CA THR A 225 -12.77 15.17 13.96
C THR A 225 -12.16 13.99 14.70
N LEU A 226 -11.20 13.33 14.05
CA LEU A 226 -10.38 12.27 14.63
C LEU A 226 -9.18 12.91 15.37
N ASN A 227 -8.61 12.21 16.36
CA ASN A 227 -7.55 12.78 17.22
C ASN A 227 -6.32 13.30 16.46
N ASN A 228 -6.06 12.78 15.26
CA ASN A 228 -4.98 13.23 14.38
C ASN A 228 -5.34 14.50 13.55
N GLY A 229 -6.49 15.11 13.81
CA GLY A 229 -6.98 16.30 13.10
C GLY A 229 -7.69 15.99 11.78
N GLU A 230 -7.77 14.73 11.35
CA GLU A 230 -8.53 14.34 10.16
C GLU A 230 -10.03 14.59 10.39
N GLN A 231 -10.67 15.23 9.43
CA GLN A 231 -12.08 15.60 9.50
C GLN A 231 -12.89 14.73 8.55
N LEU A 232 -14.03 14.24 9.02
CA LEU A 232 -15.01 13.51 8.25
C LEU A 232 -16.27 14.37 8.13
N GLY A 233 -16.57 14.75 6.90
CA GLY A 233 -17.77 15.50 6.52
C GLY A 233 -18.61 14.69 5.55
N ASP A 234 -19.51 15.35 4.83
CA ASP A 234 -20.39 14.74 3.83
C ASP A 234 -20.64 15.75 2.70
N ASN A 235 -20.06 15.52 1.53
CA ASN A 235 -20.18 16.44 0.40
C ASN A 235 -21.54 16.36 -0.30
N LEU A 236 -22.25 15.23 -0.18
CA LEU A 236 -23.49 14.96 -0.91
C LEU A 236 -24.72 14.95 0.00
N SER A 237 -24.53 15.11 1.31
CA SER A 237 -25.57 14.96 2.33
C SER A 237 -26.31 13.62 2.21
N ASP A 238 -25.59 12.56 1.85
CA ASP A 238 -26.15 11.22 1.60
C ASP A 238 -26.02 10.26 2.79
N GLY A 239 -25.45 10.74 3.91
CA GLY A 239 -25.23 9.93 5.10
C GLY A 239 -23.93 9.14 5.05
N SER A 240 -23.03 9.43 4.12
CA SER A 240 -21.71 8.80 4.00
C SER A 240 -20.60 9.80 4.34
N PHE A 241 -19.53 9.30 4.95
CA PHE A 241 -18.39 10.14 5.27
C PHE A 241 -17.44 10.30 4.08
N ASP A 242 -17.09 11.54 3.81
CA ASP A 242 -15.97 11.96 2.98
C ASP A 242 -14.85 12.52 3.85
N VAL A 243 -13.63 12.07 3.61
CA VAL A 243 -12.43 12.66 4.23
C VAL A 243 -12.27 14.10 3.75
N ASN A 244 -12.20 15.03 4.70
CA ASN A 244 -12.26 16.48 4.46
C ASN A 244 -13.52 16.92 3.71
N GLY A 245 -14.63 16.20 3.90
CA GLY A 245 -15.92 16.55 3.34
C GLY A 245 -16.50 17.83 3.93
N SER A 246 -17.57 18.31 3.30
CA SER A 246 -18.34 19.46 3.75
C SER A 246 -19.02 19.20 5.10
N SER A 247 -19.36 20.27 5.83
CA SER A 247 -20.06 20.13 7.11
C SER A 247 -21.36 19.34 6.97
N ILE A 248 -21.55 18.36 7.84
CA ILE A 248 -22.77 17.59 8.01
C ILE A 248 -23.85 18.53 8.54
N THR A 249 -25.01 18.54 7.87
CA THR A 249 -26.14 19.40 8.23
C THR A 249 -27.34 18.61 8.73
N ILE A 250 -28.23 19.27 9.47
CA ILE A 250 -29.52 18.73 9.88
C ILE A 250 -30.58 19.60 9.21
N PRO A 251 -31.36 19.07 8.25
CA PRO A 251 -32.34 19.86 7.53
C PRO A 251 -33.55 20.18 8.43
N ASN A 252 -34.30 21.23 8.06
CA ASN A 252 -35.59 21.58 8.67
C ASN A 252 -35.54 21.90 10.18
N LEU A 253 -34.43 22.46 10.65
CA LEU A 253 -34.35 23.03 12.00
C LEU A 253 -35.27 24.26 12.12
N THR A 254 -35.81 24.48 13.32
CA THR A 254 -36.62 25.66 13.65
C THR A 254 -36.01 26.39 14.85
N LEU A 255 -36.61 27.51 15.27
CA LEU A 255 -36.20 28.22 16.48
C LEU A 255 -36.50 27.43 17.77
N THR A 256 -37.33 26.39 17.72
CA THR A 256 -37.63 25.54 18.88
C THR A 256 -36.48 24.55 19.09
N PRO A 257 -35.87 24.51 20.30
CA PRO A 257 -34.78 23.59 20.61
C PRO A 257 -35.18 22.12 20.45
N LYS A 258 -34.31 21.35 19.80
CA LYS A 258 -34.46 19.90 19.60
C LYS A 258 -33.20 19.15 20.00
N ASN A 259 -33.36 17.87 20.31
CA ASN A 259 -32.27 16.97 20.61
C ASN A 259 -32.12 15.95 19.49
N PHE A 260 -30.88 15.56 19.20
CA PHE A 260 -30.54 14.64 18.14
C PHE A 260 -29.54 13.62 18.64
N LYS A 261 -29.63 12.41 18.10
CA LYS A 261 -28.64 11.35 18.25
C LYS A 261 -28.03 11.08 16.88
N MET A 262 -26.72 11.08 16.81
CA MET A 262 -25.96 10.58 15.67
C MET A 262 -25.37 9.22 16.01
N GLU A 263 -25.57 8.26 15.10
CA GLU A 263 -24.90 6.96 15.12
C GLU A 263 -24.08 6.82 13.85
N PHE A 264 -22.83 6.37 13.95
CA PHE A 264 -21.95 6.27 12.79
C PHE A 264 -20.92 5.16 12.88
N SER A 265 -20.46 4.67 11.74
CA SER A 265 -19.33 3.74 11.62
C SER A 265 -18.17 4.39 10.88
N ILE A 266 -16.95 3.94 11.19
CA ILE A 266 -15.74 4.33 10.47
C ILE A 266 -15.11 3.03 9.95
N ASN A 267 -14.98 2.93 8.63
CA ASN A 267 -14.30 1.85 7.93
C ASN A 267 -12.78 2.03 7.99
N PHE A 268 -12.03 1.01 7.58
CA PHE A 268 -10.57 1.03 7.67
C PHE A 268 -9.92 2.19 6.93
N ASP A 269 -10.49 2.67 5.84
CA ASP A 269 -9.99 3.78 5.04
C ASP A 269 -10.56 5.16 5.44
N ALA A 270 -11.25 5.25 6.58
CA ALA A 270 -11.96 6.44 7.08
C ALA A 270 -13.26 6.80 6.34
N THR A 271 -13.67 6.03 5.32
CA THR A 271 -15.05 6.10 4.82
C THR A 271 -16.00 5.57 5.88
N GLY A 272 -17.31 5.73 5.70
CA GLY A 272 -18.28 5.18 6.62
C GLY A 272 -19.66 5.76 6.37
N THR A 273 -20.59 5.41 7.24
CA THR A 273 -21.97 5.92 7.17
C THR A 273 -22.42 6.41 8.52
N TYR A 274 -23.32 7.39 8.52
CA TYR A 274 -23.94 7.93 9.71
C TYR A 274 -25.44 8.11 9.53
N THR A 275 -26.14 8.17 10.65
CA THR A 275 -27.57 8.48 10.71
C THR A 275 -27.80 9.46 11.84
N ILE A 276 -28.63 10.48 11.61
CA ILE A 276 -29.06 11.44 12.62
C ILE A 276 -30.56 11.28 12.84
N THR A 277 -30.95 11.01 14.08
CA THR A 277 -32.35 10.86 14.48
C THR A 277 -32.70 11.86 15.57
N GLN A 278 -33.84 12.55 15.46
CA GLN A 278 -34.37 13.37 16.55
C GLN A 278 -34.78 12.45 17.71
N ILE A 279 -34.47 12.85 18.95
CA ILE A 279 -34.79 12.10 20.19
C ILE A 279 -35.51 12.98 21.21
#